data_AF-A0A9E6CI29-F1
#
_entry.id   AF-A0A9E6CI29-F1
#
_cell.length_a   1.000
_cell.length_b   1.000
_cell.length_c   1.000
_cell.angle_alpha   90.00
_cell.angle_beta   90.00
_cell.angle_gamma   90.00
#
_symmetry.space_group_name_H-M   'P 1'
#
loop_
_entity.id
_entity.type
_entity.pdbx_description
1 polymer ?
#
loop_
_entity_poly.entity_id
_entity_poly.type
_entity_poly.pdbx_seq_one_letter_code
_entity_poly.pdbx_strand_id
1 'polypeptide(L)'
;SETTEAILKRKYLFILGEKEGKEQALVWREYDDNWNEDDFKEDKEFIIKELEPWSPHIVYVNGQSVLTPKLGKHNVKLRYIEPEFKKLMEDKIWRRQRL
;
A
#
# COMPACT_ATOMS: atom_id res chain seq x y z
N SER A 1 -1.63 -20.24 16.70
CA SER A 1 -1.97 -21.24 15.66
C SER A 1 -2.80 -20.56 14.59
N GLU A 2 -2.45 -20.80 13.32
CA GLU A 2 -3.02 -20.23 12.06
C GLU A 2 -3.08 -18.69 11.93
N THR A 3 -3.53 -17.97 12.94
CA THR A 3 -3.62 -16.51 12.94
C THR A 3 -2.23 -15.86 12.88
N THR A 4 -1.22 -16.42 13.55
CA THR A 4 0.15 -15.87 13.56
C THR A 4 0.88 -16.06 12.22
N GLU A 5 0.75 -17.24 11.58
CA GLU A 5 1.33 -17.49 10.25
C GLU A 5 0.61 -16.69 9.14
N ALA A 6 -0.72 -16.51 9.23
CA ALA A 6 -1.48 -15.68 8.31
C ALA A 6 -1.19 -14.17 8.48
N ILE A 7 -0.72 -13.74 9.67
CA ILE A 7 -0.27 -12.36 9.91
C ILE A 7 1.14 -12.12 9.35
N LEU A 8 2.00 -13.14 9.32
CA LEU A 8 3.38 -13.05 8.81
C LEU A 8 3.50 -13.01 7.27
N LYS A 9 2.45 -13.42 6.53
CA LYS A 9 2.42 -13.49 5.05
C LYS A 9 1.67 -12.33 4.36
N ARG A 10 1.52 -11.18 5.02
CA ARG A 10 0.73 -10.06 4.45
C ARG A 10 1.56 -9.26 3.44
N LYS A 11 1.42 -9.61 2.16
CA LYS A 11 1.98 -8.85 1.00
C LYS A 11 1.58 -7.37 1.01
N TYR A 12 0.41 -7.05 1.55
CA TYR A 12 -0.15 -5.69 1.56
C TYR A 12 -0.54 -5.23 2.96
N LEU A 13 -0.32 -3.95 3.22
CA LEU A 13 -0.84 -3.22 4.37
C LEU A 13 -1.44 -1.90 3.89
N PHE A 14 -2.73 -1.75 4.17
CA PHE A 14 -3.48 -0.55 3.88
C PHE A 14 -3.78 0.18 5.19
N ILE A 15 -3.47 1.47 5.24
CA ILE A 15 -3.82 2.35 6.36
C ILE A 15 -4.64 3.50 5.81
N LEU A 16 -5.81 3.69 6.39
CA LEU A 16 -6.70 4.80 6.10
C LEU A 16 -6.56 5.88 7.15
N GLY A 17 -6.70 7.13 6.72
CA GLY A 17 -6.80 8.26 7.63
C GLY A 17 -7.35 9.48 6.94
N GLU A 18 -7.96 10.35 7.74
CA GLU A 18 -8.43 11.66 7.30
C GLU A 18 -7.44 12.72 7.78
N LYS A 19 -7.11 13.68 6.90
CA LYS A 19 -6.36 14.87 7.29
C LYS A 19 -6.83 16.05 6.45
N GLU A 20 -7.14 17.16 7.14
CA GLU A 20 -7.63 18.41 6.52
C GLU A 20 -8.90 18.19 5.67
N GLY A 21 -9.83 17.34 6.13
CA GLY A 21 -11.06 17.03 5.41
C GLY A 21 -10.84 16.21 4.14
N LYS A 22 -9.66 15.60 3.97
CA LYS A 22 -9.33 14.74 2.83
C LYS A 22 -9.02 13.33 3.32
N GLU A 23 -9.75 12.37 2.76
CA GLU A 23 -9.43 10.96 2.88
C GLU A 23 -8.06 10.66 2.24
N GLN A 24 -7.21 9.95 2.97
CA GLN A 24 -5.88 9.54 2.55
C GLN A 24 -5.70 8.04 2.79
N ALA A 25 -5.01 7.39 1.88
CA ALA A 25 -4.61 6.00 2.02
C ALA A 25 -3.09 5.87 1.97
N LEU A 26 -2.51 5.09 2.87
CA LEU A 26 -1.14 4.61 2.79
C LEU A 26 -1.18 3.14 2.38
N VAL A 27 -0.48 2.83 1.30
CA VAL A 27 -0.29 1.47 0.79
C VAL A 27 1.16 1.09 0.98
N TRP A 28 1.37 0.11 1.85
CA TRP A 28 2.64 -0.58 1.95
C TRP A 28 2.50 -1.94 1.29
N ARG A 29 3.40 -2.26 0.37
CA ARG A 29 3.46 -3.59 -0.25
C ARG A 29 4.88 -4.13 -0.26
N GLU A 30 4.99 -5.44 -0.13
CA GLU A 30 6.21 -6.15 -0.50
C GLU A 30 6.22 -6.34 -2.03
N TYR A 31 7.38 -6.13 -2.64
CA TYR A 31 7.62 -6.36 -4.06
C TYR A 31 8.98 -7.03 -4.24
N ASP A 32 9.12 -7.82 -5.31
CA ASP A 32 10.32 -8.60 -5.60
C ASP A 32 11.00 -8.03 -6.85
N ASP A 33 12.33 -8.03 -6.87
CA ASP A 33 13.12 -7.53 -8.00
C ASP A 33 12.98 -8.41 -9.26
N ASN A 34 12.46 -9.64 -9.12
CA ASN A 34 12.20 -10.57 -10.22
C ASN A 34 10.79 -10.44 -10.83
N TRP A 35 9.98 -9.47 -10.38
CA TRP A 35 8.65 -9.26 -10.94
C TRP A 35 8.70 -8.94 -12.43
N ASN A 36 7.79 -9.56 -13.17
CA ASN A 36 7.55 -9.26 -14.57
C ASN A 36 6.35 -8.30 -14.73
N GLU A 37 6.05 -7.93 -15.97
CA GLU A 37 4.97 -6.98 -16.28
C GLU A 37 3.60 -7.45 -15.79
N ASP A 38 3.31 -8.76 -15.84
CA ASP A 38 2.04 -9.32 -15.36
C ASP A 38 1.93 -9.23 -13.84
N ASP A 39 3.01 -9.50 -13.10
CA ASP A 39 3.04 -9.33 -11.63
C ASP A 39 2.72 -7.89 -11.22
N PHE A 40 3.33 -6.92 -11.92
CA PHE A 40 3.08 -5.49 -11.69
C PHE A 40 1.64 -5.09 -12.02
N LYS A 41 1.06 -5.68 -13.08
CA LYS A 41 -0.32 -5.43 -13.48
C LYS A 41 -1.31 -5.99 -12.46
N GLU A 42 -1.12 -7.22 -12.02
CA GLU A 42 -1.97 -7.84 -11.00
C GLU A 42 -1.90 -7.09 -9.66
N ASP A 43 -0.69 -6.70 -9.22
CA ASP A 43 -0.48 -5.88 -8.03
C ASP A 43 -1.27 -4.56 -8.12
N LYS A 44 -1.15 -3.86 -9.25
CA LYS A 44 -1.86 -2.61 -9.50
C LYS A 44 -3.37 -2.81 -9.47
N GLU A 45 -3.90 -3.82 -10.17
CA GLU A 45 -5.34 -4.08 -10.23
C GLU A 45 -5.91 -4.43 -8.85
N PHE A 46 -5.16 -5.22 -8.07
CA PHE A 46 -5.53 -5.55 -6.70
C PHE A 46 -5.62 -4.30 -5.82
N ILE A 47 -4.57 -3.47 -5.81
CA ILE A 47 -4.54 -2.24 -5.00
C ILE A 47 -5.67 -1.28 -5.40
N ILE A 48 -5.95 -1.14 -6.70
CA ILE A 48 -7.05 -0.28 -7.18
C ILE A 48 -8.39 -0.76 -6.62
N LYS A 49 -8.69 -2.07 -6.70
CA LYS A 49 -9.95 -2.65 -6.22
C LYS A 49 -10.12 -2.45 -4.71
N GLU A 50 -9.07 -2.62 -3.92
CA GLU A 50 -9.11 -2.42 -2.47
C GLU A 50 -9.34 -0.95 -2.09
N LEU A 51 -8.78 0.00 -2.85
CA LEU A 51 -8.90 1.43 -2.57
C LEU A 51 -10.19 2.07 -3.11
N GLU A 52 -10.82 1.48 -4.13
CA GLU A 52 -11.98 2.06 -4.82
C GLU A 52 -13.15 2.41 -3.87
N PRO A 53 -13.56 1.55 -2.90
CA PRO A 53 -14.64 1.88 -1.98
C PRO A 53 -14.32 3.04 -1.03
N TRP A 54 -13.03 3.33 -0.79
CA TRP A 54 -12.61 4.36 0.15
C TRP A 54 -12.49 5.74 -0.50
N SER A 55 -12.44 5.80 -1.84
CA SER A 55 -12.34 7.04 -2.61
C SER A 55 -11.30 8.04 -2.07
N PRO A 56 -10.04 7.62 -1.84
CA PRO A 56 -9.03 8.49 -1.23
C PRO A 56 -8.65 9.63 -2.18
N HIS A 57 -8.42 10.82 -1.63
CA HIS A 57 -7.94 11.97 -2.38
C HIS A 57 -6.43 11.87 -2.65
N ILE A 58 -5.70 11.28 -1.70
CA ILE A 58 -4.24 11.14 -1.75
C ILE A 58 -3.88 9.70 -1.41
N VAL A 59 -3.00 9.09 -2.18
CA VAL A 59 -2.45 7.76 -1.91
C VAL A 59 -0.93 7.83 -1.79
N TYR A 60 -0.42 7.36 -0.66
CA TYR A 60 1.02 7.21 -0.42
C TYR A 60 1.43 5.76 -0.66
N VAL A 61 2.48 5.52 -1.44
CA VAL A 61 3.00 4.18 -1.75
C VAL A 61 4.50 4.05 -1.48
N ASN A 62 4.95 2.89 -1.01
CA ASN A 62 6.34 2.64 -0.57
C ASN A 62 7.34 2.31 -1.71
N GLY A 63 6.88 2.05 -2.93
CA GLY A 63 7.72 1.61 -4.07
C GLY A 63 7.40 2.34 -5.38
N GLN A 64 8.19 2.04 -6.43
CA GLN A 64 8.05 2.63 -7.77
C GLN A 64 6.61 2.50 -8.27
N SER A 65 6.04 3.62 -8.75
CA SER A 65 4.60 3.75 -8.95
C SER A 65 4.12 3.08 -10.24
N VAL A 66 3.68 1.83 -10.12
CA VAL A 66 2.80 1.18 -11.13
C VAL A 66 1.35 1.65 -11.03
N LEU A 67 0.99 2.34 -9.95
CA LEU A 67 -0.33 2.92 -9.77
C LEU A 67 -0.54 4.08 -10.73
N THR A 68 -1.75 4.15 -11.28
CA THR A 68 -2.19 5.28 -12.10
C THR A 68 -2.91 6.30 -11.22
N PRO A 69 -2.83 7.60 -11.53
CA PRO A 69 -3.62 8.63 -10.86
C PRO A 69 -5.14 8.44 -10.98
N LYS A 70 -5.60 7.42 -11.71
CA LYS A 70 -6.99 7.02 -11.81
C LYS A 70 -7.18 5.69 -11.08
N LEU A 71 -7.95 5.70 -9.99
CA LEU A 71 -8.41 4.51 -9.28
C LEU A 71 -9.91 4.34 -9.60
N GLY A 72 -10.24 3.33 -10.40
CA GLY A 72 -11.60 3.15 -10.91
C GLY A 72 -12.09 4.39 -11.66
N LYS A 73 -13.11 5.07 -11.11
CA LYS A 73 -13.70 6.30 -11.67
C LYS A 73 -13.13 7.60 -11.08
N HIS A 74 -12.25 7.53 -10.08
CA HIS A 74 -11.77 8.70 -9.32
C HIS A 74 -10.33 9.04 -9.65
N ASN A 75 -10.03 10.34 -9.69
CA ASN A 75 -8.64 10.82 -9.78
C ASN A 75 -8.07 10.96 -8.38
N VAL A 76 -6.85 10.46 -8.18
CA VAL A 76 -6.13 10.48 -6.91
C VAL A 76 -4.75 11.10 -7.09
N LYS A 77 -4.29 11.81 -6.06
CA LYS A 77 -2.91 12.30 -6.03
C LYS A 77 -2.00 11.21 -5.47
N LEU A 78 -1.14 10.65 -6.31
CA LEU A 78 -0.11 9.71 -5.90
C LEU A 78 1.06 10.46 -5.26
N ARG A 79 1.57 9.94 -4.15
CA ARG A 79 2.78 10.42 -3.46
C ARG A 79 3.62 9.22 -3.03
N TYR A 80 4.93 9.41 -2.96
CA TYR A 80 5.79 8.45 -2.29
C TYR A 80 5.66 8.62 -0.78
N ILE A 81 5.76 7.52 -0.04
CA ILE A 81 5.90 7.59 1.42
C ILE A 81 7.22 8.29 1.73
N GLU A 82 7.16 9.31 2.59
CA GLU A 82 8.34 10.05 3.03
C GLU A 82 9.33 9.12 3.75
N PRO A 83 10.65 9.32 3.60
CA PRO A 83 11.67 8.42 4.15
C PRO A 83 11.55 8.16 5.66
N GLU A 84 11.13 9.16 6.44
CA GLU A 84 10.93 9.06 7.89
C GLU A 84 9.79 8.11 8.23
N PHE A 85 8.67 8.22 7.51
CA PHE A 85 7.55 7.30 7.66
C PHE A 85 7.91 5.90 7.16
N LYS A 86 8.72 5.79 6.11
CA LYS A 86 9.23 4.51 5.62
C LYS A 86 9.99 3.75 6.70
N LYS A 87 10.93 4.43 7.39
CA LYS A 87 11.68 3.85 8.52
C LYS A 87 10.78 3.38 9.66
N LEU A 88 9.78 4.18 10.03
CA LEU A 88 8.82 3.80 11.08
C LEU A 88 7.99 2.57 10.70
N MET A 89 7.62 2.46 9.43
CA MET A 89 6.85 1.33 8.90
C MET A 89 7.72 0.07 8.83
N GLU A 90 8.97 0.19 8.35
CA GLU A 90 9.96 -0.90 8.38
C GLU A 90 10.17 -1.39 9.81
N ASP A 91 10.39 -0.51 10.78
CA ASP A 91 10.57 -0.87 12.20
C ASP A 91 9.33 -1.61 12.76
N LYS A 92 8.12 -1.16 12.44
CA LYS A 92 6.88 -1.82 12.87
C LYS A 92 6.72 -3.20 12.23
N ILE A 93 7.03 -3.35 10.95
CA ILE A 93 6.96 -4.62 10.22
C ILE A 93 8.00 -5.59 10.77
N TRP A 94 9.25 -5.15 10.94
CA TRP A 94 10.33 -5.95 11.55
C TRP A 94 10.01 -6.41 12.96
N ARG A 95 9.40 -5.56 13.80
CA ARG A 95 8.96 -5.95 15.15
C ARG A 95 7.84 -6.99 15.14
N ARG A 96 6.97 -6.99 14.11
CA ARG A 96 5.93 -8.01 13.92
C ARG A 96 6.47 -9.38 13.49
N GLN A 97 7.63 -9.43 12.86
CA GLN A 97 8.25 -10.68 12.39
C GLN A 97 9.10 -11.39 13.47
N ARG A 98 9.36 -10.75 14.61
CA ARG A 98 10.15 -11.30 15.74
C ARG A 98 9.33 -11.77 16.95
N LEU A 99 8.00 -11.74 16.85
CA LEU A 99 7.04 -12.21 17.87
C LEU A 99 6.22 -13.37 17.29
#